data_AF-A0A939A6N5-F1
#
_entry.id   AF-A0A939A6N5-F1
#
_cell.length_a   1.000
_cell.length_b   1.000
_cell.length_c   1.000
_cell.angle_alpha   90.00
_cell.angle_beta   90.00
_cell.angle_gamma   90.00
#
_symmetry.space_group_name_H-M   'P 1'
#
loop_
_entity.id
_entity.type
_entity.pdbx_description
1 polymer ?
#
loop_
_entity_poly.entity_id
_entity_poly.type
_entity_poly.pdbx_seq_one_letter_code
_entity_poly.pdbx_strand_id
1 'polypeptide(L)'
;MSSSLEKILSEIEQLTPQEQLTVMGHLVERIKKHINQAQPKRKWSDLKGVAPYPLLGEDAQKWVSRTRQEGDEHRERLLRGEE
;
A
#
# COMPACT_ATOMS: atom_id res chain seq x y z
N MET A 1 -31.50 -0.52 23.62
CA MET A 1 -30.37 -0.96 22.75
C MET A 1 -30.78 -2.25 22.06
N SER A 2 -29.93 -2.95 21.31
CA SER A 2 -30.31 -4.29 20.86
C SER A 2 -30.41 -5.21 22.08
N SER A 3 -31.45 -6.05 22.13
CA SER A 3 -31.67 -6.98 23.26
C SER A 3 -30.49 -7.94 23.48
N SER A 4 -29.72 -8.21 22.42
CA SER A 4 -28.49 -8.98 22.50
C SER A 4 -27.36 -8.25 23.21
N LEU A 5 -27.23 -6.93 23.03
CA LEU A 5 -26.16 -6.15 23.63
C LEU A 5 -26.40 -5.93 25.12
N GLU A 6 -27.66 -5.73 25.51
CA GLU A 6 -28.07 -5.63 26.92
C GLU A 6 -27.73 -6.90 27.70
N LYS A 7 -27.94 -8.09 27.10
CA LYS A 7 -27.52 -9.37 27.68
C LYS A 7 -26.02 -9.47 27.86
N ILE A 8 -25.24 -9.13 26.83
CA ILE A 8 -23.77 -9.18 26.89
C ILE A 8 -23.23 -8.26 28.00
N LEU A 9 -23.78 -7.05 28.14
CA LEU A 9 -23.38 -6.15 29.22
C LEU A 9 -23.69 -6.75 30.59
N SER A 10 -24.88 -7.32 30.77
CA SER A 10 -25.24 -7.97 32.04
C SER A 10 -24.36 -9.18 32.38
N GLU A 11 -23.88 -9.92 31.38
CA GLU A 11 -22.96 -11.04 31.58
C GLU A 11 -21.55 -10.55 31.95
N ILE A 12 -21.09 -9.46 31.33
CA ILE A 12 -19.77 -8.84 31.65
C ILE A 12 -19.77 -8.28 33.08
N GLU A 13 -20.87 -7.71 33.54
CA GLU A 13 -21.01 -7.17 34.90
C GLU A 13 -20.91 -8.25 35.99
N GLN A 14 -21.21 -9.52 35.67
CA GLN A 14 -21.06 -10.65 36.60
C GLN A 14 -19.63 -11.17 36.70
N LEU A 15 -18.73 -10.74 35.81
CA LEU A 15 -17.32 -11.16 35.81
C LEU A 15 -16.52 -10.46 36.90
N THR A 16 -15.40 -11.09 37.29
CA THR A 16 -14.41 -10.43 38.15
C THR A 16 -13.74 -9.25 37.42
N PRO A 17 -13.18 -8.27 38.15
CA PRO A 17 -12.47 -7.13 37.53
C PRO A 17 -11.35 -7.56 36.57
N GLN A 18 -10.64 -8.64 36.88
CA GLN A 18 -9.56 -9.20 36.05
C GLN A 18 -10.10 -9.77 34.73
N GLU A 19 -11.23 -10.46 34.77
CA GLU A 19 -11.89 -10.99 33.56
C GLU A 19 -12.47 -9.87 32.71
N GLN A 20 -13.04 -8.83 33.32
CA GLN A 20 -13.50 -7.63 32.61
C GLN A 20 -12.36 -6.95 31.85
N LEU A 21 -11.18 -6.84 32.45
CA LEU A 21 -9.97 -6.32 31.78
C LEU A 21 -9.56 -7.20 30.58
N THR A 22 -9.72 -8.51 30.70
CA THR A 22 -9.44 -9.47 29.61
C THR A 22 -10.41 -9.26 28.44
N VAL A 23 -11.70 -9.10 28.73
CA VAL A 23 -12.73 -8.79 27.72
C VAL A 23 -12.42 -7.47 27.02
N MET A 24 -12.07 -6.43 27.78
CA MET A 24 -11.67 -5.13 27.23
C MET A 24 -10.46 -5.26 26.29
N GLY A 25 -9.42 -6.00 26.69
CA GLY A 25 -8.24 -6.24 25.85
C GLY A 25 -8.59 -6.92 24.52
N HIS A 26 -9.39 -7.97 24.57
CA HIS A 26 -9.84 -8.69 23.38
C HIS A 26 -10.68 -7.82 22.43
N LEU A 27 -11.58 -6.99 22.97
CA LEU A 27 -12.38 -6.05 22.19
C LEU A 27 -11.50 -4.98 21.52
N VAL A 28 -10.56 -4.38 22.26
CA VAL A 28 -9.62 -3.39 21.71
C VAL A 28 -8.78 -4.00 20.59
N GLU A 29 -8.27 -5.22 20.76
CA GLU A 29 -7.48 -5.89 19.73
C GLU A 29 -8.31 -6.15 18.45
N ARG A 30 -9.56 -6.62 18.59
CA ARG A 30 -10.46 -6.82 17.47
C ARG A 30 -10.77 -5.52 16.72
N ILE A 31 -11.08 -4.45 17.46
CA ILE A 31 -11.34 -3.13 16.88
C ILE A 31 -10.10 -2.63 16.14
N LYS A 32 -8.91 -2.75 16.72
CA LYS A 32 -7.64 -2.42 16.05
C LYS A 32 -7.47 -3.21 14.76
N LYS A 33 -7.77 -4.51 14.73
CA LYS A 33 -7.70 -5.32 13.50
C LYS A 33 -8.68 -4.84 12.43
N HIS A 34 -9.89 -4.41 12.80
CA HIS A 34 -10.88 -3.89 11.85
C HIS A 34 -10.54 -2.46 11.36
N ILE A 35 -10.01 -1.59 12.21
CA ILE A 35 -9.55 -0.26 11.81
C ILE A 35 -8.31 -0.36 10.92
N ASN A 36 -7.39 -1.28 11.24
CA ASN A 36 -6.17 -1.52 10.48
C ASN A 36 -6.38 -2.45 9.27
N GLN A 37 -7.60 -2.93 9.02
CA GLN A 37 -8.01 -3.32 7.67
C GLN A 37 -8.16 -2.03 6.86
N ALA A 38 -6.99 -1.41 6.63
CA ALA A 38 -6.83 -0.23 5.83
C ALA A 38 -7.57 -0.44 4.51
N GLN A 39 -8.27 0.62 4.11
CA GLN A 39 -8.90 0.82 2.81
C GLN A 39 -8.24 -0.05 1.74
N PRO A 40 -9.03 -0.77 0.90
CA PRO A 40 -8.49 -1.63 -0.13
C PRO A 40 -7.38 -0.86 -0.87
N LYS A 41 -6.17 -1.43 -0.89
CA LYS A 41 -5.03 -0.79 -1.56
C LYS A 41 -5.50 -0.39 -2.96
N ARG A 42 -5.44 0.90 -3.29
CA ARG A 42 -5.86 1.40 -4.60
C ARG A 42 -5.18 0.56 -5.67
N LYS A 43 -5.94 0.16 -6.69
CA LYS A 43 -5.36 -0.68 -7.74
C LYS A 43 -4.43 0.21 -8.56
N TRP A 44 -3.27 -0.32 -8.95
CA TRP A 44 -2.34 0.40 -9.82
C TRP A 44 -3.00 0.83 -11.15
N SER A 45 -3.98 0.07 -11.62
CA SER A 45 -4.80 0.43 -12.78
C SER A 45 -5.52 1.77 -12.64
N ASP A 46 -5.84 2.19 -11.42
CA ASP A 46 -6.58 3.42 -11.14
C ASP A 46 -5.72 4.67 -11.41
N LEU A 47 -4.40 4.50 -11.59
CA LEU A 47 -3.46 5.57 -11.92
C LEU A 47 -3.27 5.78 -13.43
N LYS A 48 -3.87 4.93 -14.28
CA LYS A 48 -3.71 5.03 -15.73
C LYS A 48 -4.26 6.36 -16.26
N GLY A 49 -3.43 7.15 -16.91
CA GLY A 49 -3.81 8.43 -17.54
C GLY A 49 -3.83 9.65 -16.62
N VAL A 50 -3.36 9.52 -15.38
CA VAL A 50 -3.31 10.65 -14.41
C VAL A 50 -2.20 11.65 -14.74
N ALA A 51 -1.09 11.19 -15.31
CA ALA A 51 0.05 12.03 -15.63
C ALA A 51 -0.13 12.73 -17.00
N PRO A 52 0.17 14.03 -17.12
CA PRO A 52 0.29 14.69 -18.41
C PRO A 52 1.46 14.07 -19.20
N TYR A 53 1.34 14.08 -20.53
CA TYR A 53 2.39 13.58 -21.41
C TYR A 53 3.12 14.74 -22.12
N PRO A 54 4.46 14.78 -22.09
CA PRO A 54 5.37 13.97 -21.28
C PRO A 54 5.44 14.47 -19.83
N LEU A 55 5.43 13.56 -18.85
CA LEU A 55 5.46 13.93 -17.42
C LEU A 55 6.77 14.62 -17.02
N LEU A 56 7.89 14.22 -17.64
CA LEU A 56 9.24 14.67 -17.30
C LEU A 56 9.91 15.45 -18.45
N GLY A 57 9.13 16.08 -19.33
CA GLY A 57 9.64 16.89 -20.44
C GLY A 57 10.20 16.11 -21.63
N GLU A 58 10.52 14.82 -21.46
CA GLU A 58 10.91 13.91 -22.54
C GLU A 58 10.00 12.69 -22.58
N ASP A 59 9.71 12.21 -23.79
CA ASP A 59 9.02 10.95 -23.99
C ASP A 59 9.90 9.77 -23.54
N ALA A 60 9.31 8.82 -22.81
CA ALA A 60 10.04 7.68 -22.30
C ALA A 60 10.66 6.82 -23.41
N GLN A 61 9.94 6.62 -24.53
CA GLN A 61 10.45 5.82 -25.65
C GLN A 61 11.63 6.53 -26.33
N LYS A 62 11.55 7.85 -26.54
CA LYS A 62 12.67 8.66 -27.05
C LYS A 62 13.90 8.55 -26.16
N TRP A 63 13.73 8.69 -24.84
CA TRP A 63 14.84 8.56 -23.89
C TRP A 63 15.48 7.17 -23.97
N VAL A 64 14.69 6.09 -23.95
CA VAL A 64 15.20 4.70 -24.06
C VAL A 64 15.95 4.49 -25.36
N SER A 65 15.39 4.95 -26.49
CA SER A 65 16.03 4.84 -27.80
C SER A 65 17.38 5.55 -27.83
N ARG A 66 17.46 6.78 -27.32
CA ARG A 66 18.72 7.52 -27.24
C ARG A 66 19.75 6.79 -26.37
N THR A 67 19.40 6.43 -25.14
CA THR A 67 20.34 5.80 -24.20
C THR A 67 20.86 4.45 -24.71
N ARG A 68 20.03 3.69 -25.44
CA ARG A 68 20.47 2.44 -26.09
C ARG A 68 21.46 2.71 -27.22
N GLN A 69 21.14 3.66 -28.10
CA GLN A 69 22.01 4.04 -29.19
C GLN A 69 23.37 4.53 -28.68
N GLU A 70 23.38 5.42 -27.68
CA GLU A 70 24.61 5.92 -27.04
C GLU A 70 25.45 4.77 -26.46
N GLY A 71 24.79 3.80 -25.82
CA GLY A 71 25.45 2.60 -25.28
C GLY A 71 26.04 1.69 -26.35
N ASP A 72 25.32 1.49 -27.46
CA ASP A 72 25.81 0.70 -28.59
C ASP A 72 26.98 1.40 -29.29
N GLU A 73 26.89 2.71 -29.52
CA GLU A 73 27.98 3.53 -30.08
C GLU A 73 29.22 3.54 -29.18
N HIS A 74 29.04 3.58 -27.86
CA HIS A 74 30.15 3.48 -26.92
C HIS A 74 30.84 2.11 -27.01
N ARG A 75 30.07 1.01 -27.03
CA ARG A 75 30.60 -0.35 -27.19
C ARG A 75 31.38 -0.50 -28.49
N GLU A 76 30.83 0.02 -29.59
CA GLU A 76 31.45 -0.03 -30.91
C GLU A 76 32.77 0.76 -30.99
N ARG A 77 32.86 1.93 -30.35
CA ARG A 77 34.10 2.70 -30.25
C ARG A 77 35.20 1.96 -29.49
N LEU A 78 34.84 1.35 -28.36
CA LEU A 78 35.77 0.51 -27.59
C LEU A 78 36.31 -0.67 -28.41
N LEU A 79 35.45 -1.31 -29.21
CA LEU A 79 35.86 -2.41 -30.10
C LEU A 79 36.78 -1.95 -31.24
N ARG A 80 36.64 -0.70 -31.70
CA ARG A 80 37.51 -0.10 -32.71
C ARG A 80 38.81 0.47 -32.15
N GLY A 81 38.97 0.54 -30.83
CA GLY A 81 40.14 1.14 -30.18
C GLY A 81 40.18 2.67 -30.28
N GLU A 82 39.01 3.29 -30.45
CA GLU A 82 38.85 4.75 -30.51
C GLU A 82 38.47 5.25 -29.11
N GLU A 83 39.39 5.91 -28.40
CA GLU A 83 39.14 6.60 -27.13
C GLU A 83 38.72 8.07 -27.34
#